data_AF-A0A4Y7PF25-F1
#
_entry.id   AF-A0A4Y7PF25-F1
#
_cell.length_a   1.000
_cell.length_b   1.000
_cell.length_c   1.000
_cell.angle_alpha   90.00
_cell.angle_beta   90.00
_cell.angle_gamma   90.00
#
_symmetry.space_group_name_H-M   'P 1'
#
loop_
_entity.id
_entity.type
_entity.pdbx_description
1 polymer ?
#
loop_
_entity_poly.entity_id
_entity_poly.type
_entity_poly.pdbx_seq_one_letter_code
_entity_poly.pdbx_strand_id
1 'polypeptide(L)'
;MLAKVKPLLRARIRRRVFKRNYINDLPFELLAKIFLFCLPITFPRPSRREAPLLLGRVCRVWRSVSLHTPQLWAQIILEYFFLSNPKHTLNYETFHRFGIHE
;
A
#
# COMPACT_ATOMS: atom_id res chain seq x y z
N MET A 1 -50.86 -30.74 -2.36
CA MET A 1 -50.76 -29.34 -1.91
C MET A 1 -49.32 -29.08 -1.46
N LEU A 2 -48.63 -28.24 -2.24
CA LEU A 2 -47.39 -27.46 -1.98
C LEU A 2 -46.19 -28.09 -1.26
N ALA A 3 -45.15 -28.38 -2.06
CA ALA A 3 -43.79 -28.67 -1.61
C ALA A 3 -43.12 -27.42 -0.99
N LYS A 4 -42.49 -27.57 0.18
CA LYS A 4 -41.65 -26.53 0.80
C LYS A 4 -40.30 -26.48 0.08
N VAL A 5 -40.17 -25.51 -0.82
CA VAL A 5 -38.92 -25.12 -1.48
C VAL A 5 -37.95 -24.60 -0.43
N LYS A 6 -36.77 -25.23 -0.30
CA LYS A 6 -35.65 -24.70 0.50
C LYS A 6 -35.21 -23.38 -0.14
N PRO A 7 -35.16 -22.25 0.59
CA PRO A 7 -34.61 -21.04 0.01
C PRO A 7 -33.13 -21.31 -0.23
N LEU A 8 -32.75 -21.49 -1.49
CA LEU A 8 -31.36 -21.41 -1.91
C LEU A 8 -30.90 -20.02 -1.51
N LEU A 9 -30.18 -19.96 -0.37
CA LEU A 9 -29.44 -18.79 0.09
C LEU A 9 -28.85 -18.14 -1.13
N ARG A 10 -29.25 -16.88 -1.40
CA ARG A 10 -28.80 -16.08 -2.53
C ARG A 10 -27.29 -16.24 -2.62
N ALA A 11 -26.84 -17.13 -3.49
CA ALA A 11 -25.46 -17.19 -3.90
C ALA A 11 -25.23 -15.79 -4.45
N ARG A 12 -24.54 -14.96 -3.67
CA ARG A 12 -24.08 -13.66 -4.10
C ARG A 12 -22.97 -13.98 -5.08
N ILE A 13 -23.38 -14.40 -6.27
CA ILE A 13 -22.55 -14.46 -7.46
C ILE A 13 -22.16 -13.00 -7.63
N ARG A 14 -21.06 -12.61 -6.97
CA ARG A 14 -20.29 -11.47 -7.38
C ARG A 14 -19.86 -11.87 -8.78
N ARG A 15 -20.66 -11.54 -9.80
CA ARG A 15 -20.18 -11.38 -11.15
C ARG A 15 -19.15 -10.27 -11.03
N ARG A 16 -17.92 -10.64 -10.63
CA ARG A 16 -16.73 -9.92 -11.02
C ARG A 16 -16.70 -10.12 -12.52
N VAL A 17 -17.43 -9.25 -13.23
CA VAL A 17 -17.00 -8.90 -14.58
C VAL A 17 -15.59 -8.40 -14.35
N PHE A 18 -14.61 -9.27 -14.61
CA PHE A 18 -13.20 -8.94 -14.54
C PHE A 18 -13.02 -7.90 -15.64
N LYS A 19 -13.16 -6.62 -15.27
CA LYS A 19 -12.70 -5.52 -16.10
C LYS A 19 -11.21 -5.78 -16.26
N ARG A 20 -10.79 -6.26 -17.43
CA ARG A 20 -9.38 -6.54 -17.74
C ARG A 20 -8.58 -5.29 -17.39
N ASN A 21 -7.79 -5.38 -16.33
CA ASN A 21 -6.86 -4.33 -15.96
C ASN A 21 -5.53 -4.71 -16.60
N TYR A 22 -5.37 -4.34 -17.87
CA TYR A 22 -4.16 -4.63 -18.67
C TYR A 22 -2.86 -4.20 -17.99
N ILE A 23 -2.92 -3.19 -17.11
CA ILE A 23 -1.77 -2.73 -16.34
C ILE A 23 -1.29 -3.79 -15.33
N ASN A 24 -2.18 -4.59 -14.75
CA ASN A 24 -1.80 -5.63 -13.79
C ASN A 24 -1.20 -6.88 -14.47
N ASP A 25 -1.36 -6.98 -15.79
CA ASP A 25 -0.82 -8.08 -16.59
C ASP A 25 0.61 -7.78 -17.07
N LEU A 26 1.12 -6.56 -16.84
CA LEU A 26 2.51 -6.22 -17.10
C LEU A 26 3.44 -7.03 -16.19
N PRO A 27 4.64 -7.42 -16.69
CA PRO A 27 5.71 -7.96 -15.86
C PRO A 27 6.00 -7.08 -14.65
N PHE A 28 6.42 -7.72 -13.56
CA PHE A 28 6.73 -7.07 -12.30
C PHE A 28 7.72 -5.91 -12.49
N GLU A 29 8.75 -6.11 -13.31
CA GLU A 29 9.83 -5.17 -13.57
C GLU A 29 9.33 -3.90 -14.26
N LEU A 30 8.36 -4.03 -15.17
CA LEU A 30 7.77 -2.89 -15.86
C LEU A 30 6.87 -2.09 -14.91
N LEU A 31 6.08 -2.76 -14.08
CA LEU A 31 5.29 -2.09 -13.04
C LEU A 31 6.19 -1.37 -12.04
N ALA A 32 7.25 -2.01 -11.55
CA ALA A 32 8.22 -1.40 -10.65
C ALA A 32 8.87 -0.15 -11.28
N LYS A 33 9.25 -0.24 -12.56
CA LYS A 33 9.82 0.90 -13.29
C LYS A 33 8.83 2.06 -13.45
N ILE A 34 7.57 1.77 -13.80
CA ILE A 34 6.50 2.79 -13.85
C ILE A 34 6.32 3.43 -12.47
N PHE A 35 6.32 2.64 -11.39
CA PHE A 35 6.14 3.14 -10.04
C PHE A 35 7.26 4.08 -9.61
N LEU A 36 8.51 3.80 -10.02
CA LEU A 36 9.64 4.70 -9.78
C LEU A 36 9.47 6.04 -10.49
N PHE A 37 8.91 6.06 -11.69
CA PHE A 37 8.56 7.31 -12.39
C PHE A 37 7.42 8.09 -11.75
N CYS A 38 6.63 7.47 -10.87
CA CYS A 38 5.58 8.15 -10.12
C CYS A 38 6.10 8.82 -8.83
N LEU A 39 7.38 8.67 -8.49
CA LEU A 39 7.94 9.32 -7.30
C LEU A 39 7.97 10.84 -7.49
N PRO A 40 7.65 11.62 -6.44
CA PRO A 40 7.82 13.07 -6.50
C PRO A 40 9.29 13.45 -6.63
N ILE A 41 9.54 14.63 -7.20
CA ILE A 41 10.90 15.18 -7.39
C ILE A 41 11.58 15.42 -6.04
N THR A 42 10.81 15.77 -5.01
CA THR A 42 11.26 15.94 -3.63
C THR A 42 11.07 14.65 -2.84
N PHE A 43 11.80 14.48 -1.74
CA PHE A 43 11.58 13.36 -0.84
C PHE A 43 10.11 13.31 -0.36
N PRO A 44 9.36 12.24 -0.68
CA PRO A 44 7.95 12.16 -0.34
C PRO A 44 7.76 12.19 1.18
N ARG A 45 6.82 13.03 1.62
CA ARG A 45 6.21 12.89 2.94
C ARG A 45 5.23 11.72 2.88
N PRO A 46 5.10 10.91 3.96
CA PRO A 46 4.10 9.85 4.04
C PRO A 46 2.68 10.39 3.82
N SER A 47 2.21 10.33 2.57
CA SER A 47 0.88 10.82 2.18
C SER A 47 0.09 9.71 1.50
N ARG A 48 -1.17 9.59 1.89
CA ARG A 48 -2.14 8.69 1.24
C ARG A 48 -2.45 9.08 -0.21
N ARG A 49 -2.03 10.28 -0.63
CA ARG A 49 -2.31 10.88 -1.94
C ARG A 49 -1.10 10.88 -2.88
N GLU A 50 0.07 10.46 -2.41
CA GLU A 50 1.31 10.52 -3.19
C GLU A 50 2.05 9.17 -3.14
N ALA A 51 2.87 8.91 -4.16
CA ALA A 51 3.79 7.78 -4.13
C ALA A 51 4.84 7.97 -3.01
N PRO A 52 5.34 6.89 -2.39
CA PRO A 52 5.07 5.48 -2.73
C PRO A 52 3.76 4.92 -2.12
N LEU A 53 3.18 5.57 -1.10
CA LEU A 53 2.04 5.03 -0.35
C LEU A 53 0.76 4.91 -1.17
N LEU A 54 0.50 5.82 -2.10
CA LEU A 54 -0.65 5.76 -3.00
C LEU A 54 -0.68 4.45 -3.81
N LEU A 55 0.48 4.03 -4.32
CA LEU A 55 0.62 2.85 -5.18
C LEU A 55 0.16 1.59 -4.47
N GLY A 56 0.52 1.44 -3.18
CA GLY A 56 0.14 0.30 -2.36
C GLY A 56 -1.35 0.22 -1.96
N ARG A 57 -2.17 1.21 -2.36
CA ARG A 57 -3.61 1.29 -2.04
C ARG A 57 -4.53 0.98 -3.22
N VAL A 58 -4.01 0.91 -4.43
CA VAL A 58 -4.82 0.74 -5.65
C VAL A 58 -5.44 -0.66 -5.72
N CYS A 59 -4.60 -1.70 -5.64
CA CYS A 59 -5.05 -3.09 -5.61
C CYS A 59 -3.98 -4.01 -4.97
N ARG A 60 -4.31 -5.30 -4.80
CA ARG A 60 -3.39 -6.28 -4.20
C ARG A 60 -2.10 -6.46 -5.01
N VAL A 61 -2.18 -6.45 -6.35
CA VAL A 61 -1.01 -6.58 -7.23
C VAL A 61 -0.07 -5.39 -7.05
N TRP A 62 -0.60 -4.16 -7.12
CA TRP A 62 0.20 -2.96 -6.93
C TRP A 62 0.81 -2.87 -5.53
N ARG A 63 0.06 -3.30 -4.50
CA ARG A 63 0.60 -3.42 -3.14
C ARG A 63 1.77 -4.39 -3.08
N SER A 64 1.67 -5.55 -3.73
CA SER A 64 2.78 -6.50 -3.80
C SER A 64 4.00 -5.88 -4.48
N VAL A 65 3.83 -5.29 -5.67
CA VAL A 65 4.94 -4.65 -6.40
C VAL A 65 5.59 -3.54 -5.59
N SER A 66 4.78 -2.67 -4.99
CA SER A 66 5.27 -1.55 -4.19
C SER A 66 6.08 -2.01 -2.97
N LEU A 67 5.64 -3.06 -2.26
CA LEU A 67 6.37 -3.61 -1.11
C LEU A 67 7.67 -4.33 -1.50
N HIS A 68 7.71 -4.98 -2.67
CA HIS A 68 8.89 -5.69 -3.16
C HIS A 68 9.84 -4.80 -3.99
N THR A 69 9.60 -3.49 -4.08
CA THR A 69 10.48 -2.53 -4.77
C THR A 69 11.10 -1.58 -3.72
N PRO A 70 12.21 -1.95 -3.06
CA PRO A 70 12.79 -1.16 -1.96
C PRO A 70 13.21 0.25 -2.37
N GLN A 71 13.54 0.47 -3.66
CA GLN A 71 13.91 1.77 -4.21
C GLN A 71 12.78 2.82 -4.04
N LEU A 72 11.51 2.39 -4.00
CA LEU A 72 10.38 3.29 -3.73
C LEU A 72 10.40 3.86 -2.30
N TRP A 73 11.07 3.18 -1.37
CA TRP A 73 11.09 3.50 0.06
C TRP A 73 12.44 4.03 0.53
N ALA A 74 13.44 4.11 -0.37
CA ALA A 74 14.80 4.51 -0.02
C ALA A 74 14.89 5.95 0.51
N GLN A 75 13.92 6.81 0.20
CA GLN A 75 13.93 8.22 0.59
C GLN A 75 12.52 8.67 0.98
N ILE A 76 12.21 8.66 2.28
CA ILE A 76 10.93 9.15 2.83
C ILE A 76 11.23 10.06 4.01
N ILE A 77 10.64 11.26 4.03
CA ILE A 77 10.80 12.19 5.15
C ILE A 77 9.77 11.86 6.24
N LEU A 78 10.25 11.52 7.43
CA LEU A 78 9.42 11.44 8.63
C LEU A 78 9.52 12.77 9.39
N GLU A 79 8.45 13.56 9.37
CA GLU A 79 8.35 14.74 10.22
C GLU A 79 7.96 14.33 11.63
N TYR A 80 8.88 14.47 12.58
CA TYR A 80 8.59 14.31 14.00
C TYR A 80 7.99 15.60 14.56
N PHE A 81 6.66 15.75 14.47
CA PHE A 81 5.94 16.84 15.15
C PHE A 81 6.08 16.80 16.70
N PHE A 82 6.58 15.69 17.27
CA PHE A 82 6.75 15.52 18.72
C PHE A 82 7.98 16.24 19.31
N LEU A 83 8.91 16.76 18.50
CA LEU A 83 10.09 17.48 19.01
C LEU A 83 9.83 18.95 19.33
N SER A 84 8.60 19.45 19.17
CA SER A 84 8.20 20.76 19.72
C SER A 84 8.19 20.78 21.25
N ASN A 85 8.41 19.64 21.91
CA ASN A 85 8.63 19.54 23.36
C ASN A 85 10.09 19.09 23.62
N PRO A 86 10.97 19.98 24.14
CA PRO A 86 12.41 19.73 24.25
C PRO A 86 12.81 18.61 25.24
N LYS A 87 11.85 17.91 25.86
CA LYS A 87 12.12 16.84 26.83
C LYS A 87 12.23 15.43 26.22
N HIS A 88 11.91 15.25 24.94
CA HIS A 88 12.05 13.97 24.26
C HIS A 88 13.02 14.10 23.09
N THR A 89 14.30 14.33 23.38
CA THR A 89 15.36 14.08 22.41
C THR A 89 15.27 12.61 21.98
N LEU A 90 14.93 12.37 20.72
CA LEU A 90 15.05 11.07 20.07
C LEU A 90 16.53 10.70 20.05
N ASN A 91 16.96 9.99 21.09
CA ASN A 91 18.23 9.27 21.09
C ASN A 91 18.10 8.05 20.16
N TYR A 92 19.21 7.64 19.56
CA TYR A 92 19.32 6.44 18.73
C TYR A 92 18.75 5.19 19.42
N GLU A 93 18.78 5.17 20.75
CA GLU A 93 18.16 4.16 21.62
C GLU A 93 16.64 4.02 21.45
N THR A 94 15.93 5.08 21.06
CA THR A 94 14.47 5.03 20.90
C THR A 94 14.04 4.22 19.66
N PHE A 95 14.87 4.17 18.60
CA PHE A 95 14.55 3.38 17.41
C PHE A 95 14.53 1.88 17.67
N HIS A 96 15.35 1.39 18.61
CA HIS A 96 15.31 -0.01 19.05
C HIS A 96 14.02 -0.38 19.79
N ARG A 97 13.32 0.60 20.39
CA ARG A 97 12.08 0.36 21.15
C ARG A 97 10.83 0.26 20.29
N PHE A 98 10.83 0.86 19.10
CA PHE A 98 9.74 0.76 18.12
C PHE A 98 9.97 -0.36 17.10
N GLY A 99 10.90 -1.28 17.40
CA GLY A 99 11.19 -2.47 16.62
C GLY A 99 9.89 -3.16 16.19
N ILE A 100 9.76 -3.31 14.88
CA ILE A 100 8.71 -4.08 14.22
C ILE A 100 8.89 -5.51 14.73
N HIS A 101 8.09 -5.91 15.72
CA HIS A 101 7.98 -7.30 16.11
C HIS A 101 7.31 -8.04 14.95
N GLU A 102 8.08 -8.87 14.24
CA GLU A 102 7.54 -10.04 13.53
C GLU A 102 6.81 -10.98 14.51
#